data_AF-A0A963EH91-F1
#
_entry.id   AF-A0A963EH91-F1
#
_cell.length_a   1.000
_cell.length_b   1.000
_cell.length_c   1.000
_cell.angle_alpha   90.00
_cell.angle_beta   90.00
_cell.angle_gamma   90.00
#
_symmetry.space_group_name_H-M   'P 1'
#
loop_
_entity.id
_entity.type
_entity.pdbx_description
1 polymer ?
#
loop_
_entity_poly.entity_id
_entity_poly.type
_entity_poly.pdbx_seq_one_letter_code
_entity_poly.pdbx_strand_id
1 'polypeptide(L)' 'VHQQVLHQIMIANMKDKASSWLLRADGSYQRVRRDKNSFSAHTYFMTNPSLSGRGSALRKKRVTRLQLS' A
#
# COMPACT_ATOMS: atom_id res chain seq x y z
N VAL A 1 11.30 -7.75 -13.92
CA VAL A 1 11.39 -7.10 -12.58
C VAL A 1 10.29 -6.05 -12.37
N HIS A 2 10.01 -5.16 -13.34
CA HIS A 2 8.96 -4.13 -13.25
C HIS A 2 7.57 -4.66 -12.83
N GLN A 3 7.14 -5.80 -13.38
CA GLN A 3 5.82 -6.39 -13.09
C GLN A 3 5.62 -6.80 -11.61
N GLN A 4 6.69 -7.20 -10.91
CA GLN A 4 6.59 -7.60 -9.50
C GLN A 4 6.34 -6.40 -8.58
N VAL A 5 6.97 -5.26 -8.88
CA VAL A 5 6.78 -4.01 -8.13
C VAL A 5 5.38 -3.46 -8.38
N LEU A 6 4.93 -3.43 -9.64
CA LEU A 6 3.57 -3.03 -10.01
C LEU A 6 2.52 -3.89 -9.30
N HIS A 7 2.74 -5.21 -9.22
CA HIS A 7 1.83 -6.10 -8.49
C HIS A 7 1.74 -5.76 -6.99
N GLN A 8 2.88 -5.46 -6.35
CA GLN A 8 2.87 -5.06 -4.93
C GLN A 8 2.24 -3.68 -4.71
N ILE A 9 2.41 -2.75 -5.65
CA ILE A 9 1.71 -1.44 -5.62
C ILE A 9 0.21 -1.64 -5.69
N MET A 10 -0.27 -2.47 -6.61
CA MET A 10 -1.71 -2.73 -6.73
C MET A 10 -2.27 -3.38 -5.46
N ILE A 11 -1.64 -4.43 -4.93
CA ILE A 11 -2.11 -5.07 -3.69
C ILE A 11 -2.07 -4.09 -2.51
N ALA A 12 -1.00 -3.30 -2.37
CA ALA A 12 -0.89 -2.31 -1.30
C ALA A 12 -2.01 -1.27 -1.39
N ASN A 13 -2.30 -0.75 -2.59
CA ASN A 13 -3.40 0.19 -2.80
C ASN A 13 -4.77 -0.44 -2.49
N MET A 14 -5.02 -1.68 -2.90
CA MET A 14 -6.28 -2.37 -2.59
C MET A 14 -6.47 -2.63 -1.09
N LYS A 15 -5.38 -2.79 -0.34
CA LYS A 15 -5.41 -2.97 1.12
C LYS A 15 -5.48 -1.65 1.88
N ASP A 16 -5.18 -0.51 1.24
CA ASP A 16 -5.11 0.79 1.92
C ASP A 16 -6.49 1.19 2.45
N LYS A 17 -6.56 1.43 3.76
CA LYS A 17 -7.73 2.01 4.44
C LYS A 17 -7.38 3.36 5.07
N ALA A 18 -6.09 3.66 5.19
CA ALA A 18 -5.64 4.93 5.72
C ALA A 18 -5.95 6.05 4.71
N SER A 19 -5.54 5.92 3.46
CA SER A 19 -5.65 7.02 2.49
C SER A 19 -6.82 6.89 1.53
N SER A 20 -7.72 5.93 1.76
CA SER A 20 -8.82 5.60 0.85
C SER A 20 -10.09 6.41 1.11
N TRP A 21 -10.80 6.67 0.00
CA TRP A 21 -12.10 7.30 -0.06
C TRP A 21 -13.05 6.46 -0.90
N LEU A 22 -14.31 6.40 -0.52
CA LEU A 22 -15.39 5.74 -1.25
C LEU A 22 -16.14 6.78 -2.07
N LEU A 23 -16.15 6.61 -3.38
CA LEU A 23 -17.03 7.35 -4.27
C LEU A 23 -18.44 6.75 -4.16
N ARG A 24 -19.41 7.57 -3.77
CA ARG A 24 -20.82 7.19 -3.72
C ARG A 24 -21.49 7.45 -5.06
N ALA A 25 -22.66 6.84 -5.27
CA ALA A 25 -23.41 6.96 -6.53
C ALA A 25 -23.88 8.41 -6.83
N ASP A 26 -24.00 9.24 -5.80
CA ASP A 26 -24.34 10.67 -5.90
C ASP A 26 -23.13 11.57 -6.23
N GLY A 27 -21.95 10.98 -6.45
CA GLY A 27 -20.72 11.70 -6.73
C GLY A 27 -19.99 12.22 -5.49
N SER A 28 -20.53 12.03 -4.29
CA SER A 28 -19.88 12.42 -3.04
C SER A 28 -18.76 11.44 -2.68
N TYR A 29 -17.73 11.95 -2.00
CA TYR A 29 -16.63 11.14 -1.46
C TYR A 29 -16.77 10.99 0.05
N GLN A 30 -16.79 9.76 0.53
CA GLN A 30 -16.76 9.47 1.97
C GLN A 30 -15.42 8.87 2.36
N ARG A 31 -14.85 9.34 3.48
CA ARG A 31 -13.61 8.76 4.00
C ARG A 31 -13.83 7.32 4.45
N VAL A 32 -12.94 6.41 4.06
CA VAL A 32 -12.93 5.06 4.64
C VAL A 32 -12.59 5.16 6.12
N ARG A 33 -13.37 4.48 6.98
CA ARG A 33 -13.13 4.48 8.43
C ARG A 33 -11.77 3.83 8.71
N ARG A 34 -10.90 4.59 9.38
CA ARG A 34 -9.63 4.10 9.89
C ARG A 34 -9.83 3.42 11.23
N ASP A 35 -9.19 2.28 11.40
CA ASP A 35 -8.97 1.60 12.68
C ASP A 35 -7.47 1.66 13.05
N LYS A 36 -7.12 1.24 14.27
CA LYS A 36 -5.72 1.22 14.74
C LYS A 36 -4.81 0.32 13.90
N ASN A 37 -5.39 -0.64 13.17
CA ASN A 37 -4.68 -1.65 12.39
C ASN A 37 -4.81 -1.42 10.87
N SER A 38 -5.19 -0.21 10.47
CA SER A 38 -5.47 0.10 9.08
C SER A 38 -4.18 0.10 8.28
N PHE A 39 -4.16 -0.69 7.20
CA PHE A 39 -3.04 -0.71 6.30
C PHE A 39 -2.90 0.63 5.57
N SER A 40 -1.65 1.09 5.43
CA SER A 40 -1.26 2.32 4.74
C SER A 40 -0.20 1.98 3.71
N ALA A 41 -0.52 2.14 2.42
CA ALA A 41 0.43 1.87 1.34
C ALA A 41 1.63 2.82 1.43
N HIS A 42 1.39 4.08 1.77
CA HIS A 42 2.45 5.09 1.94
C HIS A 42 3.47 4.67 3.00
N THR A 43 3.01 4.28 4.20
CA THR A 43 3.89 3.82 5.28
C THR A 43 4.62 2.55 4.88
N TYR A 44 3.94 1.62 4.21
CA TYR A 44 4.55 0.38 3.71
C TYR A 44 5.72 0.66 2.77
N PHE A 45 5.56 1.51 1.75
CA PHE A 45 6.64 1.79 0.80
C PHE A 45 7.77 2.65 1.38
N MET A 46 7.46 3.56 2.32
CA MET A 46 8.48 4.35 3.02
C MET A 46 9.33 3.51 3.98
N THR A 47 8.75 2.46 4.58
CA THR A 47 9.47 1.54 5.48
C THR A 47 10.10 0.35 4.76
N ASN A 48 9.77 0.12 3.48
CA ASN A 48 10.32 -0.95 2.64
C ASN A 48 10.89 -0.38 1.33
N PRO A 49 12.07 0.28 1.36
CA PRO A 49 12.61 1.02 0.21
C PRO A 49 12.91 0.16 -1.01
N SER A 50 13.17 -1.14 -0.80
CA SER A 50 13.39 -2.11 -1.88
C SER A 50 12.16 -2.26 -2.79
N LEU A 51 10.96 -1.97 -2.28
CA LEU A 51 9.70 -2.05 -3.03
C LEU A 51 9.28 -0.70 -3.64
N SER A 52 9.91 0.41 -3.26
CA SER A 52 9.60 1.75 -3.80
C SER A 52 10.50 2.17 -4.97
N GLY A 53 11.37 1.29 -5.45
CA GLY A 53 12.30 1.61 -6.55
C GLY A 53 13.51 2.44 -6.14
N ARG A 54 13.68 2.73 -4.84
CA ARG A 54 14.83 3.50 -4.29
C ARG A 54 16.13 2.68 -4.14
N GLY A 55 16.16 1.43 -4.59
CA GLY A 55 17.33 0.55 -4.45
C GLY A 55 17.64 0.11 -3.01
N SER A 56 18.76 -0.58 -2.83
CA SER A 56 19.28 -1.18 -1.58
C SER A 56 19.75 -0.17 -0.52
N ALA A 57 19.05 0.97 -0.39
CA ALA A 57 19.43 2.06 0.52
C ALA A 57 19.27 1.72 2.01
N LEU A 58 18.56 0.66 2.39
CA LEU A 58 18.43 0.24 3.79
C LEU A 58 18.49 -1.29 3.94
N ARG A 59 19.24 -1.74 4.96
CA ARG A 59 19.50 -3.14 5.36
C ARG A 59 18.30 -4.06 5.11
N LYS A 60 18.56 -5.22 4.48
CA LYS A 60 17.62 -6.31 4.19
C LYS A 60 16.83 -6.74 5.45
N LYS A 61 15.76 -6.04 5.80
CA LYS A 61 14.65 -6.65 6.55
C LYS A 61 13.92 -7.58 5.60
N ARG A 62 13.61 -8.79 6.04
CA ARG A 62 12.85 -9.75 5.24
C ARG A 62 11.44 -9.20 5.09
N VAL A 63 11.14 -8.61 3.92
CA VAL A 63 9.85 -8.00 3.65
C VAL A 63 8.85 -9.10 3.32
N THR A 64 7.76 -9.19 4.08
CA THR A 64 6.65 -10.09 3.74
C THR A 64 5.94 -9.53 2.50
N ARG A 65 5.88 -10.34 1.44
CA ARG A 65 5.17 -10.00 0.22
C ARG A 65 3.67 -9.95 0.50
N LEU A 66 2.99 -8.92 0.05
CA LEU A 66 1.54 -8.82 0.18
C LEU A 66 0.87 -9.83 -0.77
N GLN A 67 -0.18 -10.47 -0.28
CA GLN A 67 -1.07 -11.36 -1.03
C GLN A 67 -2.52 -10.90 -0.79
N LEU A 68 -3.38 -10.99 -1.80
CA LEU A 68 -4.83 -10.95 -1.60
C LEU A 68 -5.23 -12.35 -1.13
N SER A 69 -5.78 -12.45 0.07
CA SER A 69 -6.31 -13.68 0.65
C SER A 69 -7.71 -13.95 0.13
#